data_AF-A0AAU4BYP1-F1
#
_entry.id   AF-A0AAU4BYP1-F1
#
_cell.length_a   1.000
_cell.length_b   1.000
_cell.length_c   1.000
_cell.angle_alpha   90.00
_cell.angle_beta   90.00
_cell.angle_gamma   90.00
#
_symmetry.space_group_name_H-M   'P 1'
#
loop_
_entity.id
_entity.type
_entity.pdbx_description
1 polymer ?
#
loop_
_entity_poly.entity_id
_entity_poly.type
_entity_poly.pdbx_seq_one_letter_code
_entity_poly.pdbx_strand_id
1 'polypeptide(L)'
;MSHNIAYSTADKADVLAFLRGDGNLTADQLRRLESMRRAAQAAQDDLDRQGVDWGLSVPVALDHLIAGRADSDAQCAGNAYHCAVQLIIDHNASDPMHLGTYSKPSTFFGLVDDEMRRLGVPADLLPHGYLYGGLPDGFPFIPHSIDGYPAIGHLPLARAKPAAEGYRAVLDRMPADFQYDVQELIEKLETEHKEWEYATKNIGWYTQDTLFFKLT
;
A
#
# COMPACT_ATOMS: atom_id res chain seq x y z
N MET A 1 13.40 15.94 -2.53
CA MET A 1 12.77 14.92 -3.38
C MET A 1 11.30 14.91 -3.04
N SER A 2 10.41 14.69 -4.00
CA SER A 2 8.98 14.57 -3.75
C SER A 2 8.59 13.11 -3.87
N HIS A 3 7.63 12.68 -3.05
CA HIS A 3 7.11 11.32 -3.01
C HIS A 3 5.62 11.35 -3.34
N ASN A 4 5.19 10.42 -4.17
CA ASN A 4 3.80 10.23 -4.53
C ASN A 4 3.17 9.19 -3.59
N ILE A 5 1.94 9.47 -3.17
CA ILE A 5 1.09 8.48 -2.53
C ILE A 5 -0.03 8.14 -3.51
N ALA A 6 -0.11 6.86 -3.84
CA ALA A 6 -1.23 6.28 -4.58
C ALA A 6 -1.89 5.20 -3.73
N TYR A 7 -3.13 4.86 -4.04
CA TYR A 7 -3.84 3.81 -3.35
C TYR A 7 -4.69 2.96 -4.31
N SER A 8 -4.99 1.73 -3.92
CA SER A 8 -5.86 0.82 -4.65
C SER A 8 -6.56 -0.13 -3.69
N THR A 9 -7.64 -0.77 -4.13
CA THR A 9 -8.40 -1.74 -3.32
C THR A 9 -8.16 -3.16 -3.82
N ALA A 10 -7.94 -4.09 -2.89
CA ALA A 10 -7.76 -5.50 -3.21
C ALA A 10 -8.37 -6.41 -2.15
N ASP A 11 -8.57 -7.67 -2.52
CA ASP A 11 -8.77 -8.75 -1.55
C ASP A 11 -7.40 -9.12 -0.98
N LYS A 12 -7.25 -8.93 0.33
CA LYS A 12 -6.02 -9.25 1.04
C LYS A 12 -5.61 -10.72 0.84
N ALA A 13 -6.56 -11.65 0.79
CA ALA A 13 -6.28 -13.06 0.63
C ALA A 13 -5.68 -13.37 -0.75
N ASP A 14 -6.12 -12.68 -1.80
CA ASP A 14 -5.60 -12.83 -3.16
C ASP A 14 -4.14 -12.40 -3.26
N VAL A 15 -3.78 -11.28 -2.62
CA VAL A 15 -2.37 -10.83 -2.55
C VAL A 15 -1.55 -11.82 -1.73
N LEU A 16 -2.06 -12.24 -0.57
CA LEU A 16 -1.35 -13.14 0.33
C LEU A 16 -1.11 -14.53 -0.26
N ALA A 17 -1.96 -15.00 -1.17
CA ALA A 17 -1.80 -16.29 -1.85
C ALA A 17 -0.46 -16.39 -2.61
N PHE A 18 0.06 -15.27 -3.13
CA PHE A 18 1.35 -15.25 -3.80
C PHE A 18 2.56 -15.24 -2.85
N LEU A 19 2.37 -14.95 -1.56
CA LEU A 19 3.48 -14.77 -0.62
C LEU A 19 3.73 -15.98 0.30
N ARG A 20 2.86 -16.99 0.26
CA ARG A 20 2.89 -18.12 1.22
C ARG A 20 3.83 -19.27 0.82
N GLY A 21 4.30 -19.32 -0.42
CA GLY A 21 5.20 -20.39 -0.88
C GLY A 21 4.58 -21.79 -0.90
N ASP A 22 3.25 -21.91 -0.83
CA ASP A 22 2.55 -23.20 -0.80
C ASP A 22 2.43 -23.87 -2.18
N GLY A 23 2.82 -23.17 -3.25
CA GLY A 23 2.88 -23.68 -4.62
C GLY A 23 1.52 -24.00 -5.24
N ASN A 24 0.41 -23.72 -4.53
CA ASN A 24 -0.94 -24.09 -4.92
C ASN A 24 -1.69 -22.94 -5.61
N LEU A 25 -1.01 -22.25 -6.52
CA LEU A 25 -1.62 -21.18 -7.30
C LEU A 25 -2.63 -21.77 -8.30
N THR A 26 -3.82 -21.17 -8.35
CA THR A 26 -4.83 -21.47 -9.36
C THR A 26 -4.35 -21.08 -10.76
N ALA A 27 -5.03 -21.59 -11.80
CA ALA A 27 -4.71 -21.24 -13.19
C ALA A 27 -4.79 -19.72 -13.46
N ASP A 28 -5.76 -19.02 -12.84
CA ASP A 28 -5.84 -17.56 -12.97
C ASP A 28 -4.68 -16.85 -12.27
N GLN A 29 -4.30 -17.31 -11.08
CA GLN A 29 -3.15 -16.77 -10.35
C GLN A 29 -1.83 -16.99 -11.11
N LEU A 30 -1.65 -18.16 -11.74
CA LEU A 30 -0.49 -18.42 -12.60
C LEU A 30 -0.45 -17.47 -13.81
N ARG A 31 -1.61 -17.20 -14.43
CA ARG A 31 -1.71 -16.22 -15.53
C ARG A 31 -1.33 -14.80 -15.06
N ARG A 32 -1.76 -14.39 -13.87
CA ARG A 32 -1.38 -13.09 -13.27
C ARG A 32 0.11 -13.05 -12.94
N LEU A 33 0.68 -14.14 -12.42
CA LEU A 33 2.11 -14.24 -12.11
C LEU A 33 2.98 -14.00 -13.35
N GLU A 34 2.60 -14.52 -14.52
CA GLU A 34 3.33 -14.24 -15.76
C GLU A 34 3.31 -12.76 -16.15
N SER A 35 2.21 -12.04 -15.86
CA SER A 35 2.18 -10.58 -16.02
C SER A 35 3.05 -9.86 -14.98
N MET A 36 3.03 -10.30 -13.72
CA MET A 36 3.88 -9.76 -12.67
C MET A 36 5.37 -9.92 -13.01
N ARG A 37 5.78 -11.07 -13.57
CA ARG A 37 7.16 -11.31 -14.02
C ARG A 37 7.59 -10.34 -15.11
N ARG A 38 6.72 -10.08 -16.10
CA ARG A 38 6.98 -9.06 -17.13
C ARG A 38 7.11 -7.67 -16.53
N ALA A 39 6.24 -7.32 -15.58
CA ALA A 39 6.29 -6.03 -14.90
C ALA A 39 7.54 -5.88 -14.01
N ALA A 40 7.99 -6.96 -13.36
CA ALA A 40 9.23 -7.01 -12.59
C ALA A 40 10.45 -6.79 -13.48
N GLN A 41 10.47 -7.39 -14.68
CA GLN A 41 11.53 -7.14 -15.64
C GLN A 41 11.53 -5.67 -16.11
N ALA A 42 10.35 -5.12 -16.42
CA ALA A 42 10.24 -3.73 -16.82
C ALA A 42 10.69 -2.76 -15.71
N ALA A 43 10.39 -3.06 -14.45
CA ALA A 43 10.88 -2.30 -13.30
C ALA A 43 12.41 -2.39 -13.17
N GLN A 44 13.00 -3.57 -13.37
CA GLN A 44 14.45 -3.74 -13.37
C GLN A 44 15.11 -2.96 -14.51
N ASP A 45 14.56 -3.02 -15.73
CA ASP A 45 15.10 -2.30 -16.89
C ASP A 45 15.10 -0.77 -16.67
N ASP A 46 14.14 -0.26 -15.88
CA ASP A 46 14.09 1.14 -15.49
C ASP A 46 15.17 1.50 -14.47
N LEU A 47 15.38 0.67 -13.45
CA LEU A 47 16.47 0.83 -12.47
C LEU A 47 17.84 0.78 -13.14
N ASP A 48 18.05 -0.17 -14.06
CA ASP A 48 19.28 -0.32 -14.82
C ASP A 48 19.57 0.92 -15.66
N ARG A 49 18.54 1.52 -16.27
CA ARG A 49 18.65 2.78 -17.02
C ARG A 49 19.04 3.95 -16.13
N GLN A 50 18.60 3.95 -14.88
CA GLN A 50 18.96 4.95 -13.87
C GLN A 50 20.32 4.67 -13.20
N GLY A 51 20.94 3.52 -13.47
CA GLY A 51 22.19 3.09 -12.84
C GLY A 51 22.02 2.74 -11.35
N VAL A 52 20.82 2.34 -10.94
CA VAL A 52 20.49 1.98 -9.56
C VAL A 52 20.66 0.48 -9.37
N ASP A 53 21.55 0.09 -8.46
CA ASP A 53 21.76 -1.31 -8.07
C ASP A 53 21.39 -1.51 -6.60
N TRP A 54 20.44 -2.40 -6.35
CA TRP A 54 20.01 -2.80 -5.00
C TRP A 54 20.69 -4.08 -4.50
N GLY A 55 21.54 -4.71 -5.31
CA GLY A 55 22.19 -6.00 -5.03
C GLY A 55 21.25 -7.21 -5.12
N LEU A 56 19.94 -6.99 -5.22
CA LEU A 56 18.91 -7.98 -5.53
C LEU A 56 18.02 -7.38 -6.63
N SER A 57 17.82 -8.11 -7.72
CA SER A 57 16.95 -7.65 -8.79
C SER A 57 15.47 -7.83 -8.45
N VAL A 58 14.60 -6.98 -8.99
CA VAL A 58 13.14 -7.07 -8.76
C VAL A 58 12.56 -8.43 -9.21
N PRO A 59 12.96 -9.01 -10.37
CA PRO A 59 12.51 -10.34 -10.76
C PRO A 59 12.91 -11.45 -9.78
N VAL A 60 14.15 -11.42 -9.27
CA VAL A 60 14.62 -12.43 -8.30
C VAL A 60 13.90 -12.24 -6.96
N ALA A 61 13.70 -11.00 -6.52
CA ALA A 61 12.89 -10.70 -5.34
C ALA A 61 11.46 -11.23 -5.49
N LEU A 62 10.83 -11.07 -6.67
CA LEU A 62 9.51 -11.65 -6.93
C LEU A 62 9.53 -13.18 -6.79
N ASP A 63 10.48 -13.88 -7.43
CA ASP A 63 10.56 -15.35 -7.33
C ASP A 63 10.83 -15.82 -5.88
N HIS A 64 11.61 -15.07 -5.09
CA HIS A 64 11.77 -15.34 -3.66
C HIS A 64 10.44 -15.27 -2.92
N LEU A 65 9.66 -14.21 -3.14
CA LEU A 65 8.35 -14.03 -2.50
C LEU A 65 7.37 -15.14 -2.89
N ILE A 66 7.32 -15.51 -4.17
CA ILE A 66 6.52 -16.64 -4.66
C ILE A 66 6.93 -17.95 -3.99
N ALA A 67 8.22 -18.13 -3.70
CA ALA A 67 8.74 -19.27 -2.96
C ALA A 67 8.59 -19.15 -1.43
N GLY A 68 7.91 -18.11 -0.94
CA GLY A 68 7.68 -17.87 0.49
C GLY A 68 8.92 -17.43 1.27
N ARG A 69 9.88 -16.77 0.60
CA ARG A 69 11.14 -16.31 1.21
C ARG A 69 11.39 -14.83 0.97
N ALA A 70 12.12 -14.22 1.88
CA ALA A 70 12.64 -12.85 1.78
C ALA A 70 14.01 -12.75 2.46
N ASP A 71 14.92 -13.67 2.12
CA ASP A 71 16.13 -14.03 2.87
C ASP A 71 17.45 -13.56 2.20
N SER A 72 17.37 -12.59 1.30
CA SER A 72 18.55 -12.00 0.65
C SER A 72 19.35 -11.16 1.64
N ASP A 73 20.68 -11.29 1.59
CA ASP A 73 21.62 -10.55 2.43
C ASP A 73 22.13 -9.23 1.80
N ALA A 74 21.78 -8.98 0.54
CA ALA A 74 22.09 -7.71 -0.13
C ALA A 74 21.58 -6.52 0.70
N GLN A 75 22.44 -5.50 0.84
CA GLN A 75 22.20 -4.35 1.73
C GLN A 75 20.86 -3.67 1.44
N CYS A 76 20.51 -3.50 0.16
CA CYS A 76 19.30 -2.82 -0.29
C CYS A 76 18.17 -3.80 -0.71
N ALA A 77 18.23 -5.08 -0.31
CA ALA A 77 17.26 -6.10 -0.72
C ALA A 77 15.81 -5.72 -0.40
N GLY A 78 15.58 -4.96 0.69
CA GLY A 78 14.26 -4.46 1.06
C GLY A 78 13.60 -3.63 -0.04
N ASN A 79 14.37 -2.82 -0.77
CA ASN A 79 13.84 -2.03 -1.89
C ASN A 79 13.28 -2.93 -3.00
N ALA A 80 14.00 -3.99 -3.34
CA ALA A 80 13.59 -4.97 -4.36
C ALA A 80 12.37 -5.76 -3.91
N TYR A 81 12.32 -6.20 -2.64
CA TYR A 81 11.17 -6.90 -2.11
C TYR A 81 9.92 -6.02 -2.05
N HIS A 82 10.02 -4.79 -1.57
CA HIS A 82 8.89 -3.86 -1.55
C HIS A 82 8.39 -3.56 -2.97
N CYS A 83 9.30 -3.39 -3.94
CA CYS A 83 8.92 -3.26 -5.35
C CYS A 83 8.15 -4.49 -5.85
N ALA A 84 8.65 -5.70 -5.57
CA ALA A 84 8.01 -6.94 -5.97
C ALA A 84 6.64 -7.16 -5.28
N VAL A 85 6.50 -6.85 -3.99
CA VAL A 85 5.19 -6.91 -3.29
C VAL A 85 4.21 -5.91 -3.91
N GLN A 86 4.66 -4.69 -4.23
CA GLN A 86 3.81 -3.71 -4.88
C GLN A 86 3.33 -4.20 -6.25
N LEU A 87 4.17 -4.90 -7.03
CA LEU A 87 3.75 -5.51 -8.29
C LEU A 87 2.69 -6.59 -8.08
N ILE A 88 2.79 -7.39 -7.02
CA ILE A 88 1.75 -8.37 -6.66
C ILE A 88 0.44 -7.64 -6.32
N ILE A 89 0.49 -6.57 -5.54
CA ILE A 89 -0.68 -5.75 -5.22
C ILE A 89 -1.28 -5.16 -6.49
N ASP A 90 -0.49 -4.48 -7.32
CA ASP A 90 -0.93 -3.80 -8.54
C ASP A 90 -1.63 -4.76 -9.53
N HIS A 91 -1.29 -6.05 -9.53
CA HIS A 91 -1.91 -7.07 -10.40
C HIS A 91 -3.10 -7.81 -9.77
N ASN A 92 -3.43 -7.54 -8.51
CA ASN A 92 -4.59 -8.08 -7.81
C ASN A 92 -5.55 -7.01 -7.27
N ALA A 93 -5.19 -5.73 -7.43
CA ALA A 93 -5.96 -4.60 -6.98
C ALA A 93 -6.76 -3.94 -8.12
N SER A 94 -7.61 -2.99 -7.75
CA SER A 94 -8.17 -2.00 -8.67
C SER A 94 -7.06 -1.16 -9.33
N ASP A 95 -7.45 -0.39 -10.35
CA ASP A 95 -6.58 0.65 -10.87
C ASP A 95 -6.16 1.63 -9.74
N PRO A 96 -4.90 2.08 -9.71
CA PRO A 96 -4.41 2.96 -8.66
C PRO A 96 -4.94 4.38 -8.82
N MET A 97 -5.38 4.95 -7.71
CA MET A 97 -5.82 6.33 -7.58
C MET A 97 -4.75 7.18 -6.90
N HIS A 98 -4.59 8.42 -7.34
CA HIS A 98 -3.63 9.34 -6.73
C HIS A 98 -4.22 9.98 -5.47
N LEU A 99 -3.48 9.94 -4.35
CA LEU A 99 -3.83 10.66 -3.13
C LEU A 99 -3.16 12.05 -3.09
N GLY A 100 -1.86 12.12 -3.36
CA GLY A 100 -1.13 13.38 -3.33
C GLY A 100 0.38 13.23 -3.52
N THR A 101 1.06 14.37 -3.68
CA THR A 101 2.51 14.46 -3.85
C THR A 101 3.10 15.37 -2.79
N TYR A 102 4.05 14.84 -2.02
CA TYR A 102 4.58 15.51 -0.82
C TYR A 102 6.10 15.52 -0.83
N SER A 103 6.72 16.58 -0.30
CA SER A 103 8.18 16.63 -0.15
C SER A 103 8.69 15.75 1.00
N LYS A 104 7.91 15.63 2.08
CA LYS A 104 8.21 14.81 3.27
C LYS A 104 6.94 14.22 3.86
N PRO A 105 6.26 13.27 3.16
CA PRO A 105 4.93 12.84 3.59
C PRO A 105 4.94 12.17 4.97
N SER A 106 5.98 11.41 5.34
CA SER A 106 6.06 10.81 6.68
C SER A 106 6.09 11.87 7.78
N THR A 107 6.85 12.96 7.60
CA THR A 107 6.85 14.09 8.54
C THR A 107 5.49 14.79 8.57
N PHE A 108 4.91 15.05 7.40
CA PHE A 108 3.61 15.73 7.30
C PHE A 108 2.50 14.94 7.99
N PHE A 109 2.31 13.67 7.63
CA PHE A 109 1.28 12.83 8.23
C PHE A 109 1.55 12.54 9.70
N GLY A 110 2.82 12.51 10.15
CA GLY A 110 3.13 12.43 11.58
C GLY A 110 2.61 13.63 12.38
N LEU A 111 2.71 14.84 11.81
CA LEU A 111 2.16 16.05 12.44
C LEU A 111 0.63 16.08 12.40
N VAL A 112 0.03 15.59 11.30
CA VAL A 112 -1.43 15.39 11.20
C VAL A 112 -1.92 14.43 12.27
N ASP A 113 -1.25 13.29 12.46
CA ASP A 113 -1.54 12.31 13.49
C ASP A 113 -1.50 12.90 14.90
N ASP A 114 -0.44 13.65 15.22
CA ASP A 114 -0.29 14.28 16.54
C ASP A 114 -1.43 15.25 16.83
N GLU A 115 -1.84 16.04 15.84
CA GLU A 115 -2.95 16.99 15.99
C GLU A 115 -4.32 16.28 16.07
N MET A 116 -4.57 15.29 15.22
CA MET A 116 -5.79 14.49 15.25
C MET A 116 -5.93 13.73 16.58
N ARG A 117 -4.83 13.16 17.09
CA ARG A 117 -4.79 12.48 18.39
C ARG A 117 -5.10 13.45 19.52
N ARG A 118 -4.53 14.65 19.50
CA ARG A 118 -4.83 15.73 20.47
C ARG A 118 -6.31 16.12 20.46
N LEU A 119 -6.95 16.08 19.29
CA LEU A 119 -8.36 16.38 19.10
C LEU A 119 -9.30 15.18 19.35
N GLY A 120 -8.75 14.02 19.70
CA GLY A 120 -9.49 12.84 20.16
C GLY A 120 -9.75 11.76 19.12
N VAL A 121 -9.09 11.80 17.96
CA VAL A 121 -9.18 10.71 16.96
C VAL A 121 -8.45 9.46 17.49
N PRO A 122 -9.08 8.26 17.45
CA PRO A 122 -8.44 7.01 17.86
C PRO A 122 -7.15 6.70 17.09
N ALA A 123 -6.15 6.14 17.79
CA ALA A 123 -4.83 5.88 17.22
C ALA A 123 -4.84 4.89 16.04
N ASP A 124 -5.76 3.91 16.05
CA ASP A 124 -5.94 2.92 14.98
C ASP A 124 -6.62 3.49 13.73
N LEU A 125 -7.05 4.75 13.77
CA LEU A 125 -7.62 5.47 12.64
C LEU A 125 -6.72 6.59 12.14
N LEU A 126 -5.50 6.78 12.67
CA LEU A 126 -4.67 7.90 12.26
C LEU A 126 -3.91 7.64 10.95
N PRO A 127 -3.79 8.64 10.05
CA PRO A 127 -3.29 8.43 8.70
C PRO A 127 -1.84 7.98 8.61
N HIS A 128 -0.92 8.54 9.39
CA HIS A 128 0.47 8.09 9.38
C HIS A 128 0.56 6.61 9.75
N GLY A 129 -0.21 6.19 10.77
CA GLY A 129 -0.26 4.82 11.25
C GLY A 129 -0.59 3.79 10.15
N TYR A 130 -1.57 4.05 9.29
CA TYR A 130 -1.91 3.11 8.21
C TYR A 130 -1.12 3.36 6.92
N LEU A 131 -0.68 4.59 6.64
CA LEU A 131 0.13 4.90 5.45
C LEU A 131 1.54 4.30 5.56
N TYR A 132 2.10 4.25 6.77
CA TYR A 132 3.45 3.75 7.05
C TYR A 132 3.47 2.49 7.93
N GLY A 133 2.30 1.90 8.21
CA GLY A 133 2.15 0.72 9.06
C GLY A 133 2.68 -0.58 8.46
N GLY A 134 3.05 -0.58 7.17
CA GLY A 134 3.53 -1.77 6.48
C GLY A 134 2.40 -2.63 5.92
N LEU A 135 2.70 -3.92 5.75
CA LEU A 135 1.78 -4.90 5.20
C LEU A 135 0.71 -5.33 6.21
N PRO A 136 -0.47 -5.80 5.75
CA PRO A 136 -1.52 -6.27 6.63
C PRO A 136 -1.13 -7.43 7.53
N ASP A 137 -1.81 -7.55 8.67
CA ASP A 137 -1.69 -8.71 9.56
C ASP A 137 -1.87 -10.04 8.79
N GLY A 138 -0.92 -10.96 9.06
CA GLY A 138 -0.85 -12.28 8.44
C GLY A 138 0.06 -12.35 7.20
N PHE A 139 0.58 -11.22 6.72
CA PHE A 139 1.61 -11.21 5.68
C PHE A 139 2.96 -11.65 6.25
N PRO A 140 3.83 -12.28 5.44
CA PRO A 140 5.18 -12.60 5.89
C PRO A 140 5.97 -11.31 6.16
N PHE A 141 6.98 -11.43 7.01
CA PHE A 141 7.93 -10.36 7.22
C PHE A 141 8.71 -10.09 5.94
N ILE A 142 8.76 -8.82 5.52
CA ILE A 142 9.53 -8.33 4.39
C ILE A 142 10.57 -7.34 4.90
N PRO A 143 11.86 -7.47 4.55
CA PRO A 143 12.88 -6.51 4.93
C PRO A 143 12.52 -5.09 4.47
N HIS A 144 12.69 -4.12 5.36
CA HIS A 144 12.38 -2.72 5.06
C HIS A 144 13.31 -2.14 4.00
N SER A 145 12.78 -1.25 3.17
CA SER A 145 13.57 -0.40 2.28
C SER A 145 14.50 0.53 3.07
N ILE A 146 15.75 0.72 2.63
CA ILE A 146 16.79 1.44 3.40
C ILE A 146 16.36 2.87 3.73
N ASP A 147 15.86 3.61 2.75
CA ASP A 147 15.50 5.02 2.91
C ASP A 147 14.01 5.21 3.24
N GLY A 148 13.32 4.12 3.60
CA GLY A 148 11.88 4.11 3.84
C GLY A 148 11.03 4.14 2.57
N TYR A 149 11.64 4.12 1.37
CA TYR A 149 10.95 4.02 0.08
C TYR A 149 11.62 2.99 -0.83
N PRO A 150 10.86 2.23 -1.63
CA PRO A 150 9.38 2.20 -1.68
C PRO A 150 8.78 1.69 -0.36
N ALA A 151 7.62 2.24 0.02
CA ALA A 151 6.87 1.85 1.20
C ALA A 151 5.44 1.43 0.84
N ILE A 152 4.87 0.57 1.68
CA ILE A 152 3.52 0.04 1.54
C ILE A 152 2.78 0.31 2.84
N GLY A 153 1.61 0.92 2.73
CA GLY A 153 0.64 1.07 3.82
C GLY A 153 -0.60 0.24 3.54
N HIS A 154 -1.45 0.08 4.56
CA HIS A 154 -2.73 -0.58 4.38
C HIS A 154 -3.78 -0.08 5.38
N LEU A 155 -5.04 -0.03 4.95
CA LEU A 155 -6.21 0.23 5.80
C LEU A 155 -7.31 -0.77 5.44
N PRO A 156 -7.85 -1.55 6.40
CA PRO A 156 -9.04 -2.35 6.13
C PRO A 156 -10.19 -1.46 5.65
N LEU A 157 -10.89 -1.83 4.57
CA LEU A 157 -11.98 -1.01 3.99
C LEU A 157 -13.10 -0.73 5.00
N ALA A 158 -13.34 -1.66 5.93
CA ALA A 158 -14.26 -1.47 7.04
C ALA A 158 -13.90 -0.29 7.97
N ARG A 159 -12.64 0.16 7.97
CA ARG A 159 -12.14 1.31 8.74
C ARG A 159 -12.18 2.63 7.98
N ALA A 160 -12.41 2.62 6.66
CA ALA A 160 -12.43 3.84 5.85
C ALA A 160 -13.48 4.86 6.32
N LYS A 161 -14.72 4.41 6.55
CA LYS A 161 -15.78 5.30 7.09
C LYS A 161 -15.51 5.79 8.51
N PRO A 162 -15.18 4.93 9.49
CA PRO A 162 -14.80 5.41 10.82
C PRO A 162 -13.67 6.45 10.81
N ALA A 163 -12.65 6.26 9.96
CA ALA A 163 -11.57 7.23 9.80
C ALA A 163 -12.10 8.56 9.22
N ALA A 164 -12.83 8.53 8.11
CA ALA A 164 -13.40 9.72 7.49
C ALA A 164 -14.31 10.52 8.45
N GLU A 165 -15.17 9.83 9.22
CA GLU A 165 -16.04 10.44 10.22
C GLU A 165 -15.23 11.07 11.37
N GLY A 166 -14.19 10.37 11.85
CA GLY A 166 -13.29 10.88 12.88
C GLY A 166 -12.55 12.14 12.44
N TYR A 167 -12.04 12.16 11.21
CA TYR A 167 -11.33 13.31 10.66
C TYR A 167 -12.26 14.51 10.46
N ARG A 168 -13.45 14.27 9.90
CA ARG A 168 -14.45 15.33 9.71
C ARG A 168 -14.84 15.99 11.02
N ALA A 169 -14.98 15.22 12.09
CA ALA A 169 -15.35 15.75 13.40
C ALA A 169 -14.27 16.67 14.02
N VAL A 170 -13.04 16.63 13.52
CA VAL A 170 -11.93 17.45 14.02
C VAL A 170 -11.45 18.50 13.02
N LEU A 171 -11.79 18.38 11.73
CA LEU A 171 -11.28 19.19 10.62
C LEU A 171 -11.32 20.71 10.89
N ASP A 172 -12.47 21.24 11.31
CA ASP A 172 -12.66 22.68 11.58
C ASP A 172 -11.81 23.20 12.75
N ARG A 173 -11.29 22.30 13.59
CA ARG A 173 -10.44 22.63 14.74
C ARG A 173 -8.95 22.42 14.45
N MET A 174 -8.60 21.83 13.30
CA MET A 174 -7.22 21.64 12.89
C MET A 174 -6.62 22.96 12.36
N PRO A 175 -5.29 23.17 12.47
CA PRO A 175 -4.59 24.23 11.77
C PRO A 175 -4.90 24.25 10.28
N ALA A 176 -5.05 25.44 9.69
CA ALA A 176 -5.41 25.63 8.28
C ALA A 176 -4.48 24.87 7.32
N ASP A 177 -3.18 24.78 7.66
CA ASP A 177 -2.16 24.10 6.88
C ASP A 177 -2.40 22.58 6.71
N PHE A 178 -3.27 21.98 7.54
CA PHE A 178 -3.63 20.55 7.43
C PHE A 178 -4.99 20.33 6.78
N GLN A 179 -5.87 21.34 6.76
CA GLN A 179 -7.28 21.15 6.42
C GLN A 179 -7.49 20.65 4.99
N TYR A 180 -6.70 21.16 4.04
CA TYR A 180 -6.84 20.76 2.64
C TYR A 180 -6.55 19.26 2.43
N ASP A 181 -5.38 18.79 2.86
CA ASP A 181 -4.99 17.38 2.69
C ASP A 181 -5.87 16.42 3.49
N VAL A 182 -6.33 16.83 4.67
CA VAL A 182 -7.25 16.03 5.48
C VAL A 182 -8.63 15.97 4.81
N GLN A 183 -9.11 17.07 4.22
CA GLN A 183 -10.36 17.10 3.45
C GLN A 183 -10.28 16.17 2.23
N GLU A 184 -9.19 16.23 1.45
CA GLU A 184 -8.96 15.32 0.32
C GLU A 184 -8.98 13.85 0.78
N LEU A 185 -8.29 13.55 1.88
CA LEU A 185 -8.25 12.20 2.44
C LEU A 185 -9.64 11.72 2.91
N ILE A 186 -10.43 12.59 3.55
CA ILE A 186 -11.83 12.30 3.91
C ILE A 186 -12.62 11.91 2.67
N GLU A 187 -12.53 12.70 1.60
CA GLU A 187 -13.28 12.48 0.36
C GLU A 187 -12.91 11.15 -0.29
N LYS A 188 -11.63 10.78 -0.33
CA LYS A 188 -11.20 9.47 -0.84
C LYS A 188 -11.76 8.34 0.01
N LEU A 189 -11.56 8.37 1.33
CA LEU A 189 -12.02 7.31 2.23
C LEU A 189 -13.54 7.10 2.18
N GLU A 190 -14.32 8.17 2.03
CA GLU A 190 -15.77 8.05 1.86
C GLU A 190 -16.17 7.45 0.52
N THR A 191 -15.47 7.82 -0.55
CA THR A 191 -15.71 7.27 -1.88
C THR A 191 -15.45 5.76 -1.86
N GLU A 192 -14.28 5.35 -1.38
CA GLU A 192 -13.91 3.94 -1.26
C GLU A 192 -14.90 3.16 -0.37
N HIS A 193 -15.33 3.72 0.75
CA HIS A 193 -16.34 3.07 1.59
C HIS A 193 -17.68 2.90 0.87
N LYS A 194 -18.17 3.93 0.17
CA LYS A 194 -19.45 3.86 -0.57
C LYS A 194 -19.39 2.83 -1.69
N GLU A 195 -18.30 2.79 -2.43
CA GLU A 195 -18.08 1.81 -3.50
C GLU A 195 -17.98 0.40 -2.93
N TRP A 196 -17.21 0.21 -1.86
CA TRP A 196 -17.07 -1.07 -1.16
C TRP A 196 -18.42 -1.58 -0.61
N GLU A 197 -19.19 -0.71 0.06
CA GLU A 197 -20.50 -1.07 0.62
C GLU A 197 -21.49 -1.45 -0.49
N TYR A 198 -21.52 -0.67 -1.58
CA TYR A 198 -22.35 -0.97 -2.73
C TYR A 198 -21.96 -2.29 -3.39
N ALA A 199 -20.67 -2.47 -3.68
CA ALA A 199 -20.16 -3.65 -4.39
C ALA A 199 -20.37 -4.93 -3.57
N THR A 200 -20.06 -4.91 -2.28
CA THR A 200 -20.28 -6.05 -1.37
C THR A 200 -21.75 -6.47 -1.31
N LYS A 201 -22.69 -5.53 -1.44
CA LYS A 201 -24.14 -5.81 -1.42
C LYS A 201 -24.69 -6.27 -2.77
N ASN A 202 -24.14 -5.77 -3.88
CA ASN A 202 -24.76 -5.89 -5.19
C ASN A 202 -23.97 -6.74 -6.19
N ILE A 203 -22.71 -7.07 -5.90
CA ILE A 203 -21.79 -7.74 -6.82
C ILE A 203 -21.27 -9.02 -6.16
N GLY A 204 -21.82 -10.17 -6.56
CA GLY A 204 -21.55 -11.46 -5.91
C GLY A 204 -20.11 -11.99 -6.05
N TRP A 205 -19.29 -11.40 -6.91
CA TRP A 205 -17.87 -11.74 -7.07
C TRP A 205 -16.93 -10.76 -6.37
N TYR A 206 -17.44 -9.68 -5.78
CA TYR A 206 -16.62 -8.64 -5.17
C TYR A 206 -16.20 -9.05 -3.76
N THR A 207 -14.90 -9.19 -3.53
CA THR A 207 -14.32 -9.67 -2.26
C THR A 207 -13.28 -8.73 -1.65
N GLN A 208 -13.05 -7.56 -2.25
CA GLN A 208 -12.03 -6.63 -1.78
C GLN A 208 -12.34 -6.15 -0.36
N ASP A 209 -11.31 -6.12 0.48
CA ASP A 209 -11.43 -5.83 1.92
C ASP A 209 -10.39 -4.85 2.43
N THR A 210 -9.43 -4.43 1.60
CA THR A 210 -8.26 -3.69 2.01
C THR A 210 -7.89 -2.60 1.01
N LEU A 211 -7.65 -1.39 1.52
CA LEU A 211 -6.95 -0.32 0.82
C LEU A 211 -5.46 -0.52 0.99
N PHE A 212 -4.71 -0.61 -0.11
CA PHE A 212 -3.25 -0.61 -0.11
C PHE A 212 -2.75 0.76 -0.56
N PHE A 213 -1.73 1.27 0.13
CA PHE A 213 -1.08 2.53 -0.21
C PHE A 213 0.32 2.26 -0.74
N LYS A 214 0.64 2.84 -1.88
CA LYS A 214 1.95 2.81 -2.53
C LYS A 214 2.62 4.16 -2.32
N LEU A 215 3.81 4.15 -1.72
CA LEU A 215 4.61 5.34 -1.49
C LEU A 215 5.94 5.22 -2.23
N THR A 216 6.19 6.16 -3.17
CA THR A 216 7.36 6.18 -4.06
C THR A 216 7.91 7.60 -4.18
#